data_AF-A0A0R3PBB6-F1
#
_entry.id   AF-A0A0R3PBB6-F1
#
_cell.length_a   1.000
_cell.length_b   1.000
_cell.length_c   1.000
_cell.angle_alpha   90.00
_cell.angle_beta   90.00
_cell.angle_gamma   90.00
#
_symmetry.space_group_name_H-M   'P 1'
#
loop_
_entity.id
_entity.type
_entity.pdbx_description
1 polymer ?
#
loop_
_entity_poly.entity_id
_entity_poly.type
_entity_poly.pdbx_seq_one_letter_code
_entity_poly.pdbx_strand_id
1 'polypeptide(L)'
;VVILPREIRFCFQINNWVGGKERNIRALLGSLNDVLWEGAELWNQPKMGDLLSASQVKRCYYKACLLVHPDKQVGTPHEKLARAIFTELNDAWNAFEQGGGQLL
;
A
#
# COMPACT_ATOMS: atom_id res chain seq x y z
N VAL A 1 -11.11 -16.26 -23.73
CA VAL A 1 -10.87 -15.25 -22.66
C VAL A 1 -11.03 -15.97 -21.34
N VAL A 2 -9.93 -16.32 -20.68
CA VAL A 2 -9.99 -17.07 -19.40
C VAL A 2 -10.47 -16.09 -18.33
N ILE A 3 -11.75 -16.18 -17.96
CA ILE A 3 -12.27 -15.44 -16.82
C ILE A 3 -11.73 -16.13 -15.58
N LEU A 4 -10.63 -15.61 -15.03
CA LEU A 4 -10.11 -16.07 -13.75
C LEU A 4 -11.17 -15.77 -12.66
N PRO A 5 -11.40 -16.70 -11.70
CA PRO A 5 -12.30 -16.47 -10.58
C PRO A 5 -11.98 -15.14 -9.88
N ARG A 6 -13.00 -14.41 -9.43
CA ARG A 6 -12.82 -13.10 -8.75
C ARG A 6 -11.82 -13.17 -7.59
N GLU A 7 -11.71 -14.32 -6.93
CA GLU A 7 -10.75 -14.58 -5.84
C GLU A 7 -9.29 -14.69 -6.31
N ILE A 8 -9.01 -15.25 -7.49
CA ILE A 8 -7.65 -15.35 -8.03
C ILE A 8 -7.12 -13.97 -8.46
N ARG A 9 -8.01 -13.10 -8.93
CA ARG A 9 -7.68 -11.74 -9.39
C ARG A 9 -7.12 -10.86 -8.26
N PHE A 10 -7.63 -11.02 -7.03
CA PHE A 10 -7.18 -10.27 -5.86
C PHE A 10 -5.73 -10.60 -5.47
N CYS A 11 -5.43 -11.89 -5.26
CA CYS A 11 -4.08 -12.32 -4.88
C CYS A 11 -3.07 -11.99 -5.98
N PHE A 12 -3.47 -12.10 -7.25
CA PHE A 12 -2.61 -11.72 -8.37
C PHE A 12 -2.31 -10.21 -8.39
N GLN A 13 -3.30 -9.34 -8.11
CA GLN A 13 -3.07 -7.89 -8.03
C GLN A 13 -2.08 -7.53 -6.92
N ILE A 14 -2.24 -8.09 -5.72
CA ILE A 14 -1.32 -7.83 -4.60
C ILE A 14 0.07 -8.39 -4.88
N ASN A 15 0.18 -9.64 -5.35
CA ASN A 15 1.49 -10.23 -5.68
C ASN A 15 2.22 -9.47 -6.79
N ASN A 16 1.50 -8.96 -7.80
CA ASN A 16 2.12 -8.16 -8.87
C ASN A 16 2.50 -6.75 -8.39
N TRP A 17 1.73 -6.18 -7.47
CA TRP A 17 2.03 -4.87 -6.88
C TRP A 17 3.21 -4.92 -5.92
N VAL A 18 3.29 -5.96 -5.10
CA VAL A 18 4.40 -6.21 -4.18
C VAL A 18 5.63 -6.74 -4.93
N GLY A 19 5.43 -7.56 -5.97
CA GLY A 19 6.47 -8.22 -6.74
C GLY A 19 7.52 -7.24 -7.29
N GLY A 20 8.76 -7.40 -6.86
CA GLY A 20 9.88 -6.53 -7.25
C GLY A 20 9.94 -5.17 -6.53
N LYS A 21 8.97 -4.87 -5.65
CA LYS A 21 8.93 -3.67 -4.77
C LYS A 21 8.92 -4.05 -3.28
N GLU A 22 9.09 -5.34 -2.98
CA GLU A 22 9.12 -5.88 -1.62
C GLU A 22 10.00 -5.01 -0.71
N ARG A 23 9.42 -4.54 0.40
CA ARG A 23 10.10 -3.73 1.42
C ARG A 23 10.55 -2.33 0.97
N ASN A 24 10.18 -1.85 -0.22
CA ASN A 24 10.41 -0.47 -0.63
C ASN A 24 9.16 0.38 -0.43
N ILE A 25 9.05 1.00 0.76
CA ILE A 25 7.89 1.80 1.14
C ILE A 25 7.58 2.94 0.16
N ARG A 26 8.60 3.53 -0.48
CA ARG A 26 8.41 4.62 -1.46
C ARG A 26 7.73 4.09 -2.73
N ALA A 27 8.17 2.93 -3.22
CA ALA A 27 7.60 2.31 -4.40
C ALA A 27 6.15 1.85 -4.16
N LEU A 28 5.88 1.28 -2.99
CA LEU A 28 4.53 0.87 -2.60
C LEU A 28 3.58 2.08 -2.48
N LEU A 29 3.97 3.13 -1.75
CA LEU A 29 3.15 4.35 -1.64
C LEU A 29 2.95 5.03 -2.99
N GLY A 30 3.99 5.09 -3.82
CA GLY A 30 3.93 5.69 -5.15
C GLY A 30 3.08 4.91 -6.16
N SER A 31 2.74 3.65 -5.88
CA SER A 31 1.90 2.81 -6.76
C SER A 31 0.66 2.24 -6.06
N LEU A 32 0.27 2.81 -4.92
CA LEU A 32 -0.87 2.32 -4.13
C LEU A 32 -2.19 2.39 -4.93
N ASN A 33 -2.32 3.35 -5.86
CA ASN A 33 -3.48 3.49 -6.74
C ASN A 33 -3.75 2.26 -7.62
N ASP A 34 -2.74 1.44 -7.92
CA ASP A 34 -2.89 0.27 -8.81
C ASP A 34 -3.68 -0.87 -8.15
N VAL A 35 -3.75 -0.87 -6.81
CA VAL A 35 -4.41 -1.91 -5.99
C VAL A 35 -5.59 -1.38 -5.18
N LEU A 36 -5.79 -0.06 -5.11
CA LEU A 36 -6.94 0.52 -4.44
C LEU A 36 -8.24 0.24 -5.21
N TRP A 37 -9.34 0.20 -4.47
CA TRP A 37 -10.67 0.05 -5.03
C TRP A 37 -11.21 1.39 -5.57
N GLU A 38 -12.15 1.31 -6.51
CA GLU A 38 -12.87 2.48 -7.02
C GLU A 38 -13.62 3.15 -5.86
N GLY A 39 -13.45 4.46 -5.69
CA GLY A 39 -14.05 5.22 -4.57
C GLY A 39 -13.13 5.45 -3.37
N ALA A 40 -11.85 5.06 -3.44
CA ALA A 40 -10.83 5.45 -2.46
C ALA A 40 -10.41 6.94 -2.59
N GLU A 41 -11.38 7.86 -2.61
CA GLU A 41 -11.19 9.30 -2.87
C GLU A 41 -10.31 10.01 -1.82
N LEU A 42 -10.19 9.41 -0.64
CA LEU A 42 -9.34 9.91 0.45
C LEU A 42 -7.84 9.70 0.18
N TRP A 43 -7.48 8.94 -0.87
CA TRP A 43 -6.09 8.75 -1.27
C TRP A 43 -5.69 9.72 -2.38
N ASN A 44 -4.65 10.50 -2.11
CA ASN A 44 -3.98 11.28 -3.13
C ASN A 44 -2.61 10.68 -3.37
N GLN A 45 -2.40 10.14 -4.58
CA GLN A 45 -1.16 9.47 -4.93
C GLN A 45 0.02 10.44 -4.85
N PRO A 46 1.00 10.18 -3.97
CA PRO A 46 2.15 11.05 -3.83
C PRO A 46 3.00 11.02 -5.10
N LYS A 47 3.51 12.18 -5.52
CA LYS A 47 4.52 12.23 -6.56
C LYS A 47 5.87 11.81 -5.97
N MET A 48 6.83 11.46 -6.82
CA MET A 48 8.17 11.08 -6.36
C MET A 48 8.83 12.19 -5.51
N GLY A 49 8.55 13.46 -5.80
CA GLY A 49 9.01 14.61 -5.01
C GLY A 49 8.44 14.67 -3.58
N ASP A 50 7.29 14.03 -3.36
CA ASP A 50 6.64 13.93 -2.05
C ASP A 50 7.11 12.71 -1.25
N LEU A 51 8.10 11.97 -1.73
CA LEU A 51 8.64 10.76 -1.08
C LEU A 51 10.18 10.81 -0.92
N LEU A 52 10.77 11.99 -1.07
CA LEU A 52 12.23 12.18 -0.99
C LEU A 52 12.74 11.99 0.43
N SER A 53 12.23 12.80 1.37
CA SER A 53 12.64 12.76 2.78
C SER A 53 11.86 11.74 3.61
N ALA A 54 12.50 11.22 4.66
CA ALA A 54 11.88 10.27 5.58
C ALA A 54 10.59 10.82 6.22
N SER A 55 10.57 12.12 6.54
CA SER A 55 9.40 12.78 7.12
C SER A 55 8.21 12.81 6.16
N GLN A 56 8.45 12.99 4.86
CA GLN A 56 7.38 12.95 3.86
C GLN A 56 6.87 11.51 3.66
N VAL A 57 7.78 10.53 3.57
CA VAL A 57 7.41 9.09 3.50
C VAL A 57 6.56 8.71 4.71
N LYS A 58 6.98 9.09 5.93
CA LYS A 58 6.23 8.87 7.17
C LYS A 58 4.82 9.45 7.10
N ARG A 59 4.68 10.69 6.62
CA ARG A 59 3.37 11.36 6.47
C ARG A 59 2.47 10.62 5.48
N CYS A 60 2.99 10.22 4.32
CA CYS A 60 2.23 9.49 3.32
C CYS A 60 1.85 8.08 3.80
N TYR A 61 2.76 7.40 4.50
CA TYR A 61 2.51 6.11 5.14
C TYR A 61 1.32 6.16 6.11
N TYR A 62 1.29 7.11 7.04
CA TYR A 62 0.16 7.23 7.96
C TYR A 62 -1.17 7.51 7.25
N LYS A 63 -1.16 8.33 6.20
CA LYS A 63 -2.37 8.57 5.39
C LYS A 63 -2.83 7.28 4.71
N ALA A 64 -1.92 6.47 4.18
CA ALA A 64 -2.25 5.20 3.56
C ALA A 64 -2.87 4.25 4.58
N CYS A 65 -2.25 4.11 5.74
CA CYS A 65 -2.75 3.28 6.83
C CYS A 65 -4.15 3.69 7.31
N LEU A 66 -4.46 4.99 7.36
CA LEU A 66 -5.79 5.48 7.75
C LEU A 66 -6.89 5.14 6.73
N LEU A 67 -6.53 5.05 5.45
CA LEU A 67 -7.44 4.69 4.37
C LEU A 67 -7.73 3.18 4.39
N VAL A 68 -6.68 2.36 4.47
CA VAL A 68 -6.76 0.90 4.39
C VAL A 68 -6.88 0.23 5.76
N HIS A 69 -7.15 1.00 6.81
CA HIS A 69 -7.21 0.47 8.17
C HIS A 69 -8.27 -0.63 8.28
N PRO A 70 -7.94 -1.84 8.78
CA PRO A 70 -8.86 -2.97 8.79
C PRO A 70 -10.15 -2.67 9.55
N ASP A 71 -10.08 -1.92 10.67
CA ASP A 71 -11.25 -1.52 11.48
C ASP A 71 -12.29 -0.73 10.67
N LYS A 72 -11.85 0.15 9.78
CA LYS A 72 -12.75 0.97 8.95
C LYS A 72 -13.35 0.19 7.78
N GLN A 73 -12.75 -0.94 7.43
CA GLN A 73 -13.14 -1.76 6.28
C GLN A 73 -13.85 -3.05 6.70
N VAL A 74 -14.07 -3.28 8.00
CA VAL A 74 -14.82 -4.44 8.51
C VAL A 74 -16.20 -4.51 7.87
N GLY A 75 -16.53 -5.68 7.30
CA GLY A 75 -17.84 -5.90 6.67
C GLY A 75 -17.99 -5.27 5.28
N THR A 76 -16.97 -4.58 4.77
CA THR A 76 -16.94 -4.14 3.37
C THR A 76 -16.42 -5.25 2.46
N PRO A 77 -16.77 -5.26 1.16
CA PRO A 77 -16.18 -6.19 0.20
C PRO A 77 -14.65 -6.01 0.04
N HIS A 78 -14.09 -4.92 0.54
CA HIS A 78 -12.68 -4.58 0.46
C HIS A 78 -11.89 -4.98 1.72
N GLU A 79 -12.51 -5.54 2.75
CA GLU A 79 -11.83 -5.89 4.01
C GLU A 79 -10.56 -6.73 3.79
N LYS A 80 -10.68 -7.80 2.99
CA LYS A 80 -9.56 -8.70 2.68
C LYS A 80 -8.43 -7.96 1.95
N LEU A 81 -8.78 -7.06 1.04
CA LEU A 81 -7.85 -6.26 0.25
C LEU A 81 -7.14 -5.21 1.11
N ALA A 82 -7.90 -4.46 1.90
CA ALA A 82 -7.38 -3.48 2.83
C ALA A 82 -6.44 -4.12 3.85
N ARG A 83 -6.79 -5.29 4.40
CA ARG A 83 -5.94 -6.02 5.34
C ARG A 83 -4.62 -6.46 4.70
N ALA A 84 -4.64 -7.00 3.49
CA ALA A 84 -3.42 -7.38 2.78
C ALA A 84 -2.52 -6.16 2.51
N ILE A 85 -3.08 -5.07 1.96
CA ILE A 85 -2.32 -3.82 1.74
C ILE A 85 -1.72 -3.30 3.05
N PHE A 86 -2.50 -3.29 4.13
CA PHE A 86 -2.05 -2.82 5.44
C PHE A 86 -0.86 -3.63 5.96
N THR A 87 -0.89 -4.96 5.83
CA THR A 87 0.22 -5.83 6.21
C THR A 87 1.49 -5.49 5.43
N GLU A 88 1.41 -5.42 4.10
CA GLU A 88 2.56 -5.13 3.24
C GLU A 88 3.15 -3.73 3.50
N LEU A 89 2.29 -2.74 3.73
CA LEU A 89 2.74 -1.38 4.09
C LEU A 89 3.45 -1.35 5.45
N ASN A 90 2.95 -2.06 6.46
CA ASN A 90 3.61 -2.15 7.77
C ASN A 90 4.95 -2.86 7.66
N ASP A 91 5.03 -3.96 6.93
CA ASP A 91 6.29 -4.70 6.75
C ASP A 91 7.34 -3.86 6.02
N ALA A 92 6.94 -3.12 4.98
CA ALA A 92 7.83 -2.20 4.28
C ALA A 92 8.23 -0.98 5.15
N TRP A 93 7.32 -0.46 5.98
CA TRP A 93 7.63 0.60 6.93
C TRP A 93 8.61 0.13 8.02
N ASN A 94 8.38 -1.05 8.59
CA ASN A 94 9.30 -1.66 9.56
C ASN A 94 10.68 -1.89 8.96
N ALA A 95 10.75 -2.36 7.71
CA ALA A 95 12.02 -2.50 7.00
C ALA A 95 12.70 -1.13 6.76
N PHE A 96 11.94 -0.08 6.46
CA PHE A 96 12.44 1.28 6.31
C PHE A 96 12.97 1.85 7.63
N GLU A 97 12.31 1.61 8.76
CA GLU A 97 12.79 2.04 10.08
C GLU A 97 14.03 1.25 10.52
N GLN A 98 14.06 -0.07 10.30
CA GLN A 98 15.22 -0.93 10.62
C GLN A 98 16.44 -0.65 9.74
N GLY A 99 16.21 -0.27 8.47
CA GLY A 99 17.27 0.18 7.56
C GLY A 99 17.87 1.54 7.92
N GLY A 100 17.46 2.12 9.05
CA GLY A 100 17.84 3.46 9.47
C GLY A 100 17.27 4.47 8.50
N GLY A 101 15.96 4.77 8.62
CA GLY A 101 15.14 5.58 7.68
C GLY A 101 15.70 6.95 7.25
N GLN A 102 16.91 7.27 7.67
CA GLN A 102 17.72 8.43 7.37
C GLN A 102 19.19 8.04 7.65
N LEU A 103 19.94 7.46 6.70
CA LEU A 103 21.41 7.59 6.70
C LEU A 103 21.83 8.43 5.49
N LEU A 104 21.25 9.63 5.41
CA LEU A 104 21.88 10.91 5.08
C LEU A 104 21.00 12.04 5.65
#